data_AF-A0A1C6TDZ1-F1
#
_entry.id   AF-A0A1C6TDZ1-F1
#
_cell.length_a   1.000
_cell.length_b   1.000
_cell.length_c   1.000
_cell.angle_alpha   90.00
_cell.angle_beta   90.00
_cell.angle_gamma   90.00
#
_symmetry.space_group_name_H-M   'P 1'
#
loop_
_entity.id
_entity.type
_entity.pdbx_description
1 polymer ?
#
loop_
_entity_poly.entity_id
_entity_poly.type
_entity_poly.pdbx_seq_one_letter_code
_entity_poly.pdbx_strand_id
1 'polypeptide(L)' 'MEFLLFLLFFLVLAVSSVLGLTADSRDSADWKPTEDGRRWCSRPC' A
#
# COMPACT_ATOMS: atom_id res chain seq x y z
N MET A 1 -21.65 -3.27 24.31
CA MET A 1 -22.03 -2.88 22.93
C MET A 1 -20.79 -2.57 22.09
N GLU A 2 -19.77 -1.89 22.64
CA GLU A 2 -18.47 -1.61 21.99
C GLU A 2 -17.82 -2.77 21.23
N PHE A 3 -17.84 -3.98 21.77
CA PHE A 3 -17.25 -5.15 21.11
C PHE A 3 -17.86 -5.45 19.73
N LEU A 4 -19.17 -5.25 19.59
CA LEU A 4 -19.86 -5.44 18.30
C LEU A 4 -19.44 -4.38 17.28
N LEU A 5 -19.14 -3.15 17.74
CA LEU A 5 -18.63 -2.09 16.87
C LEU A 5 -17.21 -2.41 16.37
N PHE A 6 -16.35 -2.95 17.24
CA PHE A 6 -15.02 -3.43 16.83
C PHE A 6 -15.11 -4.57 15.82
N LEU A 7 -15.99 -5.57 16.07
CA LEU A 7 -16.23 -6.65 15.12
C LEU A 7 -16.73 -6.14 13.77
N LEU A 8 -17.68 -5.19 13.79
CA LEU A 8 -18.19 -4.56 12.57
C LEU A 8 -17.07 -3.83 11.82
N PHE A 9 -16.21 -3.09 12.53
CA PHE A 9 -15.07 -2.40 11.95
C PHE A 9 -14.12 -3.37 11.23
N PHE A 10 -13.73 -4.48 11.88
CA PHE A 10 -12.88 -5.48 11.25
C PHE A 10 -13.57 -6.21 10.10
N LEU A 11 -14.88 -6.43 10.19
CA LEU A 11 -15.66 -7.02 9.09
C LEU A 11 -15.63 -6.12 7.85
N VAL A 12 -15.85 -4.82 8.02
CA VAL A 12 -15.78 -3.84 6.92
C VAL A 12 -14.38 -3.81 6.31
N LEU A 13 -13.33 -3.82 7.14
CA LEU A 13 -11.95 -3.90 6.66
C LEU A 13 -11.69 -5.18 5.85
N ALA A 14 -12.10 -6.34 6.36
CA ALA A 14 -11.92 -7.62 5.69
C ALA A 14 -12.62 -7.64 4.32
N VAL A 15 -13.87 -7.17 4.26
CA VAL A 15 -14.62 -7.05 3.00
C VAL A 15 -13.91 -6.10 2.03
N SER A 16 -13.45 -4.94 2.49
CA SER A 16 -12.75 -3.97 1.65
C SER A 16 -11.43 -4.51 1.08
N SER A 17 -10.71 -5.33 1.85
CA SER A 17 -9.47 -5.99 1.44
C SER A 17 -9.73 -7.04 0.36
N VAL A 18 -10.74 -7.91 0.56
CA VAL A 18 -11.13 -8.92 -0.45
C VAL A 18 -11.62 -8.29 -1.74
N LEU A 19 -12.33 -7.16 -1.65
CA LEU A 19 -12.78 -6.40 -2.82
C LEU A 19 -11.66 -5.59 -3.48
N GLY A 20 -10.44 -5.58 -2.94
CA GLY A 20 -9.34 -4.80 -3.47
C GLY A 20 -9.52 -3.29 -3.35
N LEU A 21 -10.46 -2.83 -2.51
CA LEU A 21 -10.67 -1.38 -2.28
C LEU A 21 -9.48 -0.74 -1.56
N THR A 22 -8.70 -1.56 -0.84
CA THR A 22 -7.45 -1.16 -0.21
C THR A 22 -6.23 -1.57 -1.02
N ALA A 23 -6.42 -2.09 -2.25
CA ALA A 23 -5.30 -2.42 -3.11
C ALA A 23 -4.58 -1.12 -3.48
N ASP A 24 -3.33 -1.03 -3.08
CA ASP A 24 -2.49 0.10 -3.45
C ASP A 24 -2.18 0.00 -4.94
N SER A 25 -2.80 0.88 -5.73
CA SER A 25 -2.54 0.97 -7.17
C SER A 25 -1.32 1.83 -7.49
N ARG A 26 -0.74 2.50 -6.49
CA ARG A 26 0.45 3.32 -6.64
C ARG A 26 1.66 2.41 -6.46
N ASP A 27 2.65 2.55 -7.32
CA ASP A 27 3.94 1.90 -7.12
C ASP A 27 4.61 2.56 -5.90
N SER A 28 4.32 2.03 -4.72
CA SER A 28 4.67 2.64 -3.43
C SER A 28 6.13 2.42 -3.03
N ALA A 29 6.96 1.90 -3.95
CA ALA A 29 8.39 1.93 -3.78
C ALA A 29 9.11 1.98 -5.13
N ASP A 30 9.16 3.18 -5.73
CA ASP A 30 10.28 3.61 -6.58
C ASP A 30 11.58 3.71 -5.73
N TRP A 31 11.88 2.70 -4.93
CA TRP A 31 13.14 2.59 -4.22
C TRP A 31 14.20 2.35 -5.29
N LYS A 32 14.86 3.42 -5.72
CA LYS A 32 16.05 3.30 -6.56
C LYS A 32 17.24 3.18 -5.61
N PRO A 33 17.99 2.06 -5.62
CA PRO A 33 19.24 1.97 -4.88
C PRO A 33 20.09 3.18 -5.27
N THR A 34 20.55 3.88 -4.26
CA THR A 34 21.34 5.10 -4.40
C THR A 34 22.78 4.69 -4.14
N GLU A 35 23.57 4.52 -5.20
CA GLU A 35 25.01 4.30 -5.07
C GLU A 35 25.66 5.64 -4.70
N ASP A 36 26.42 5.68 -3.61
CA ASP A 36 27.15 6.86 -3.13
C ASP A 36 26.32 8.17 -3.01
N GLY A 37 25.04 8.06 -2.61
CA GLY A 37 24.17 9.24 -2.48
C GLY A 37 23.66 9.82 -3.81
N ARG A 38 23.89 9.13 -4.95
CA ARG A 38 23.43 9.56 -6.28
C ARG A 38 22.31 8.66 -6.81
N ARG A 39 21.19 9.27 -7.20
CA ARG A 39 20.09 8.57 -7.86
C ARG A 39 20.55 8.05 -9.23
N TRP A 40 20.26 6.78 -9.53
CA TRP A 40 20.49 6.20 -10.86
C TRP A 40 19.58 6.84 -11.92
N CYS A 41 20.16 7.69 -12.78
CA CYS A 41 19.52 8.19 -14.00
C CYS A 41 19.64 7.13 -15.10
N SER A 42 18.68 6.20 -15.15
CA SER A 42 18.44 5.40 -16.35
C SER A 42 17.92 6.34 -17.46
N ARG A 43 18.80 6.75 -18.36
CA ARG A 43 18.38 7.46 -19.58
C ARG A 43 17.58 6.48 -20.44
N PRO A 44 16.39 6.85 -20.94
CA PRO A 44 15.74 6.06 -21.98
C PRO A 44 16.57 6.18 -23.27
N CYS A 45 16.89 5.02 -23.86
CA CYS A 45 17.55 4.91 -25.17
C CYS A 45 16.58 5.27 -26.30
#